data_AF-A0A674CSA8-F1
#
_entry.id   AF-A0A674CSA8-F1
#
_cell.length_a   1.000
_cell.length_b   1.000
_cell.length_c   1.000
_cell.angle_alpha   90.00
_cell.angle_beta   90.00
_cell.angle_gamma   90.00
#
_symmetry.space_group_name_H-M   'P 1'
#
loop_
_entity.id
_entity.type
_entity.pdbx_description
1 polymer ?
#
loop_
_entity_poly.entity_id
_entity_poly.type
_entity_poly.pdbx_seq_one_letter_code
_entity_poly.pdbx_strand_id
1 'polypeptide(L)'
;MDSYLGNGFDLAVCDNCRDDEVKHKLISRTEAKQLYLLKDCDLDQREPVLRFCPEEEHPHNPHWGDIKLYLRLQVGRANRYQTSLFLTGCFPLAW
;
A
#
# COMPACT_ATOMS: atom_id res chain seq x y z
N MET A 1 17.26 -16.14 -3.91
CA MET A 1 15.94 -16.70 -3.50
C MET A 1 14.99 -15.52 -3.56
N ASP A 2 14.63 -15.12 -4.78
CA ASP A 2 14.16 -13.77 -5.07
C ASP A 2 12.67 -13.85 -5.38
N SER A 3 11.84 -13.77 -4.34
CA SER A 3 10.39 -13.70 -4.50
C SER A 3 9.96 -12.31 -4.98
N TYR A 4 8.90 -12.25 -5.79
CA TYR A 4 8.39 -10.99 -6.35
C TYR A 4 8.07 -9.97 -5.24
N LEU A 5 7.43 -10.45 -4.17
CA LEU A 5 7.08 -9.64 -3.01
C LEU A 5 8.29 -9.26 -2.14
N GLY A 6 9.34 -10.09 -2.13
CA GLY A 6 10.58 -9.80 -1.41
C GLY A 6 11.34 -8.65 -2.05
N ASN A 7 11.44 -8.63 -3.38
CA ASN A 7 12.19 -7.60 -4.11
C ASN A 7 11.41 -6.28 -4.19
N GLY A 8 10.09 -6.32 -4.42
CA GLY A 8 9.26 -5.12 -4.54
C GLY A 8 8.80 -4.52 -3.21
N PHE A 9 8.47 -5.37 -2.22
CA PHE A 9 7.76 -4.96 -1.00
C PHE A 9 8.49 -5.35 0.30
N ASP A 10 9.74 -5.84 0.24
CA ASP A 10 10.50 -6.40 1.38
C ASP A 10 9.76 -7.51 2.14
N LEU A 11 8.84 -8.21 1.48
CA LEU A 11 8.07 -9.26 2.14
C LEU A 11 8.72 -10.62 1.88
N ALA A 12 9.23 -11.25 2.94
CA ALA A 12 9.83 -12.58 2.91
C ALA A 12 8.77 -13.70 2.79
N VAL A 13 8.02 -13.66 1.69
CA VAL A 13 6.99 -14.64 1.34
C VAL A 13 7.40 -15.30 0.02
N CYS A 14 7.39 -16.63 0.01
CA CYS A 14 7.67 -17.43 -1.17
C CYS A 14 6.52 -17.31 -2.20
N ASP A 15 6.77 -17.46 -3.50
CA ASP A 15 5.68 -17.36 -4.50
C ASP A 15 4.62 -18.46 -4.31
N ASN A 16 4.98 -19.64 -3.79
CA ASN A 16 4.00 -20.69 -3.40
C ASN A 16 3.14 -20.29 -2.18
N CYS A 17 3.62 -19.35 -1.37
CA CYS A 17 3.00 -18.87 -0.14
C CYS A 17 2.21 -17.58 -0.39
N ARG A 18 2.25 -17.06 -1.63
CA ARG A 18 1.61 -15.82 -2.03
C ARG A 18 0.10 -16.03 -2.12
N ASP A 19 -0.63 -15.08 -1.55
CA ASP A 19 -2.11 -15.08 -1.48
C ASP A 19 -2.62 -13.88 -2.28
N ASP A 20 -2.84 -14.05 -3.58
CA ASP A 20 -3.26 -12.96 -4.47
C ASP A 20 -4.67 -12.43 -4.21
N GLU A 21 -5.52 -13.19 -3.51
CA GLU A 21 -6.91 -12.79 -3.27
C GLU A 21 -7.10 -11.97 -1.99
N VAL A 22 -6.35 -12.28 -0.92
CA VAL A 22 -6.67 -11.79 0.43
C VAL A 22 -5.62 -10.81 0.93
N LYS A 23 -4.44 -11.32 1.30
CA LYS A 23 -3.41 -10.54 2.01
C LYS A 23 -2.45 -9.85 1.05
N HIS A 24 -2.02 -10.55 0.01
CA HIS A 24 -1.02 -10.07 -0.93
C HIS A 24 -1.64 -9.46 -2.20
N LYS A 25 -2.95 -9.21 -2.18
CA LYS A 25 -3.64 -8.51 -3.27
C LYS A 25 -3.03 -7.10 -3.45
N LEU A 26 -2.65 -6.81 -4.68
CA LEU A 26 -2.26 -5.47 -5.11
C LEU A 26 -3.53 -4.63 -5.32
N ILE A 27 -3.55 -3.43 -4.77
CA ILE A 27 -4.66 -2.48 -4.86
C ILE A 27 -4.18 -1.14 -5.37
N SER A 28 -4.99 -0.48 -6.20
CA SER A 28 -4.66 0.84 -6.72
C SER A 28 -4.80 1.94 -5.66
N ARG A 29 -4.24 3.13 -5.93
CA ARG A 29 -4.43 4.32 -5.07
C ARG A 29 -5.91 4.60 -4.79
N THR A 30 -6.78 4.45 -5.78
CA THR A 30 -8.24 4.68 -5.64
C THR A 30 -8.90 3.62 -4.77
N GLU A 31 -8.59 2.35 -4.99
CA GLU A 31 -9.13 1.25 -4.18
C GLU A 31 -8.66 1.35 -2.72
N ALA A 32 -7.41 1.71 -2.47
CA ALA A 32 -6.88 1.91 -1.13
C ALA A 32 -7.68 2.97 -0.36
N LYS A 33 -8.03 4.09 -1.01
CA LYS A 33 -8.87 5.13 -0.41
C LYS A 33 -10.28 4.63 -0.10
N GLN A 34 -10.90 3.88 -1.01
CA GLN A 34 -12.26 3.35 -0.81
C GLN A 34 -12.30 2.30 0.31
N LEU A 35 -11.34 1.38 0.35
CA LEU A 35 -11.29 0.29 1.31
C LEU A 35 -10.93 0.76 2.73
N TYR A 36 -10.04 1.73 2.84
CA TYR A 36 -9.48 2.17 4.13
C TYR A 36 -9.87 3.60 4.53
N LEU A 37 -10.74 4.26 3.74
CA LEU A 37 -11.21 5.63 3.94
C LEU A 37 -10.05 6.64 4.10
N LEU A 38 -8.98 6.42 3.35
CA LEU A 38 -7.76 7.24 3.40
C LEU A 38 -7.87 8.46 2.49
N LYS A 39 -7.20 9.55 2.89
CA LYS A 39 -7.00 10.71 2.00
C LYS A 39 -5.72 10.53 1.18
N ASP A 40 -5.62 11.31 0.10
CA ASP A 40 -4.42 11.37 -0.74
C ASP A 40 -3.15 11.66 0.06
N CYS A 41 -3.21 12.66 0.96
CA CYS A 41 -2.08 13.03 1.80
C CYS A 41 -1.63 11.87 2.71
N ASP A 42 -2.56 11.04 3.18
CA ASP A 42 -2.23 9.90 4.05
C ASP A 42 -1.47 8.80 3.30
N LEU A 43 -1.59 8.70 1.97
CA LEU A 43 -0.82 7.72 1.21
C LEU A 43 0.61 8.20 0.95
N ASP A 44 0.80 9.51 0.75
CA ASP A 44 2.09 10.10 0.39
C ASP A 44 2.93 10.52 1.63
N GLN A 45 2.31 10.98 2.71
CA GLN A 45 3.00 11.57 3.88
C GLN A 45 3.23 10.58 5.04
N ARG A 46 2.84 9.31 4.89
CA ARG A 46 2.95 8.35 5.99
C ARG A 46 4.39 7.90 6.23
N GLU A 47 4.78 7.93 7.50
CA GLU A 47 5.88 7.13 8.03
C GLU A 47 5.31 5.79 8.57
N PRO A 48 5.80 4.63 8.11
CA PRO A 48 6.83 4.40 7.09
C PRO A 48 6.31 4.53 5.64
N VAL A 49 7.21 4.89 4.73
CA VAL A 49 6.90 5.09 3.30
C VAL A 49 6.30 3.83 2.69
N LEU A 50 5.17 3.97 2.00
CA LEU A 50 4.52 2.88 1.31
C LEU A 50 5.27 2.54 0.02
N ARG A 51 5.82 1.32 -0.05
CA ARG A 51 6.34 0.73 -1.30
C ARG A 51 5.21 0.48 -2.29
N PHE A 52 5.51 0.70 -3.57
CA PHE A 52 4.58 0.52 -4.69
C PHE A 52 5.30 -0.09 -5.88
N CYS A 53 4.55 -0.83 -6.70
CA CYS A 53 4.99 -1.23 -8.04
C CYS A 53 4.28 -0.34 -9.06
N PRO A 54 5.01 0.30 -9.99
CA PRO A 54 4.41 0.92 -11.16
C PRO A 54 3.95 -0.17 -12.13
N GLU A 55 2.72 -0.04 -12.62
CA GLU A 55 2.20 -0.84 -13.73
C GLU A 55 2.13 0.06 -14.97
N GLU A 56 2.76 -0.39 -16.06
CA GLU A 56 3.07 0.42 -17.25
C GLU A 56 1.83 0.95 -18.00
N GLU A 57 0.63 0.38 -17.79
CA GLU A 57 -0.58 0.84 -18.47
C GLU A 57 -1.82 0.85 -17.58
N HIS A 58 -2.58 1.94 -17.66
CA HIS A 58 -3.89 2.02 -17.01
C HIS A 58 -4.91 1.19 -17.81
N PRO A 59 -5.60 0.20 -17.21
CA PRO A 59 -6.43 -0.78 -17.94
C PRO A 59 -7.62 -0.16 -18.67
N HIS A 60 -8.03 1.05 -18.28
CA HIS A 60 -9.05 1.81 -18.99
C HIS A 60 -8.51 2.72 -20.11
N ASN A 61 -7.26 3.19 -20.02
CA ASN A 61 -6.71 4.12 -21.01
C ASN A 61 -5.17 4.17 -20.95
N PRO A 62 -4.45 3.66 -21.96
CA PRO A 62 -2.98 3.57 -21.95
C PRO A 62 -2.27 4.93 -21.94
N HIS A 63 -2.96 6.04 -22.22
CA HIS A 63 -2.41 7.40 -22.18
C HIS A 63 -2.39 8.05 -20.78
N TRP A 64 -2.98 7.43 -19.75
CA TRP A 64 -3.10 8.05 -18.42
C TRP A 64 -1.82 7.93 -17.55
N GLY A 65 -0.75 7.36 -18.10
CA GLY A 65 0.51 7.12 -17.39
C GLY A 65 0.45 5.94 -16.44
N ASP A 66 1.57 5.65 -15.79
CA ASP A 66 1.73 4.48 -14.94
C ASP A 66 0.85 4.54 -13.69
N ILE A 67 0.19 3.43 -13.36
CA ILE A 67 -0.56 3.31 -12.10
C ILE A 67 0.39 2.83 -11.01
N LYS A 68 0.29 3.43 -9.82
CA LYS A 68 0.91 2.90 -8.61
C LYS A 68 0.00 1.88 -7.93
N LEU A 69 0.49 0.65 -7.81
CA LEU A 69 -0.14 -0.42 -7.07
C LEU A 69 0.52 -0.62 -5.71
N TYR A 70 -0.30 -0.74 -4.68
CA TYR A 70 0.13 -0.93 -3.29
C TYR A 70 -0.30 -2.30 -2.78
N LEU A 71 0.49 -2.88 -1.88
CA LEU A 71 0.10 -4.14 -1.23
C LEU A 71 -1.00 -3.88 -0.19
N ARG A 72 -2.14 -4.58 -0.30
CA ARG A 72 -3.28 -4.42 0.63
C ARG A 72 -2.87 -4.61 2.09
N LEU A 73 -2.01 -5.59 2.38
CA LEU A 73 -1.46 -5.84 3.72
C LEU A 73 -0.71 -4.62 4.28
N GLN A 74 0.10 -3.97 3.44
CA GLN A 74 0.92 -2.82 3.81
C GLN A 74 0.04 -1.60 4.14
N VAL A 75 -0.95 -1.32 3.28
CA VAL A 75 -1.91 -0.22 3.50
C VAL A 75 -2.74 -0.44 4.76
N GLY A 76 -3.22 -1.68 4.98
CA GLY A 76 -3.99 -2.01 6.20
C GLY A 76 -3.15 -1.94 7.48
N ARG A 77 -1.86 -2.27 7.40
CA ARG A 77 -0.92 -2.11 8.52
C ARG A 77 -0.66 -0.63 8.81
N ALA A 78 -0.41 0.18 7.78
CA ALA A 78 -0.23 1.63 7.91
C ALA A 78 -1.48 2.34 8.48
N ASN A 79 -2.67 1.96 8.04
CA ASN A 79 -3.92 2.55 8.53
C ASN A 79 -4.14 2.28 10.03
N ARG A 80 -3.83 1.07 10.50
CA ARG A 80 -3.94 0.70 11.92
C ARG A 80 -3.02 1.53 12.82
N TYR A 81 -1.83 1.91 12.34
CA TYR A 81 -0.96 2.80 13.12
C TYR A 81 -1.58 4.19 13.27
N GLN A 82 -2.17 4.75 12.22
CA GLN A 82 -2.77 6.08 12.30
C GLN A 82 -4.01 6.08 13.19
N THR A 83 -4.92 5.10 13.07
CA THR A 83 -6.07 5.01 13.98
C THR A 83 -5.65 4.77 15.43
N SER A 84 -4.57 4.01 15.67
CA SER A 84 -4.00 3.83 17.01
C SER A 84 -3.38 5.11 17.57
N LEU A 85 -2.66 5.90 16.76
CA LEU A 85 -2.07 7.19 17.18
C LEU A 85 -3.16 8.24 17.49
N PHE A 86 -4.24 8.26 16.70
CA PHE A 86 -5.43 9.08 16.98
C PHE A 86 -6.11 8.69 18.31
N LEU A 87 -6.22 7.38 18.61
CA LEU A 87 -6.89 6.90 19.82
C LEU A 87 -6.02 6.94 21.09
N THR A 88 -4.69 6.88 20.94
CA THR A 88 -3.75 6.91 22.08
C THR A 88 -3.22 8.30 22.40
N GLY A 89 -3.60 9.34 21.64
CA GLY A 89 -3.19 10.73 21.90
C GLY A 89 -1.70 11.01 21.68
N CYS A 90 -0.91 10.01 21.28
CA CYS A 90 0.47 10.20 20.82
C CYS A 90 0.45 10.60 19.34
N PHE A 91 0.01 11.82 19.03
CA PHE A 91 0.47 12.46 17.80
C PHE A 91 1.89 12.96 18.07
N PRO A 92 2.96 12.38 17.48
CA PRO A 92 4.21 13.11 17.44
C PRO A 92 3.92 14.41 16.68
N LEU A 93 4.00 15.52 17.39
CA LEU A 93 4.04 16.86 16.84
C LEU A 93 5.21 16.92 15.83
N ALA A 94 4.89 16.70 14.56
CA ALA A 94 5.79 16.98 13.45
C ALA A 94 5.07 17.98 12.54
N TRP A 95 5.26 19.26 12.89
CA TRP A 95 5.22 20.49 12.10
C TRP A 95 4.10 20.71 11.08
#